data_AF-A0A6A8NG39-F1
#
_entry.id   AF-A0A6A8NG39-F1
#
_cell.length_a   1.000
_cell.length_b   1.000
_cell.length_c   1.000
_cell.angle_alpha   90.00
_cell.angle_beta   90.00
_cell.angle_gamma   90.00
#
_symmetry.space_group_name_H-M   'P 1'
#
loop_
_entity.id
_entity.type
_entity.pdbx_description
1 polymer ?
#
loop_
_entity_poly.entity_id
_entity_poly.type
_entity_poly.pdbx_seq_one_letter_code
_entity_poly.pdbx_strand_id
1 'polypeptide(L)' 'MSYTLNQELLIRNLVKEKVRDIHQLLHDKKSVLSDRQLEIARRELNQYQELLYQNRLNQQMEMR' A
#
# COMPACT_ATOMS: atom_id res chain seq x y z
N MET A 1 -0.75 -18.55 -0.77
CA MET A 1 -1.48 -18.24 0.48
C MET A 1 -2.74 -17.49 0.07
N SER A 2 -3.90 -18.14 0.10
CA SER A 2 -5.17 -17.45 -0.17
C SER A 2 -5.67 -16.88 1.15
N TYR A 3 -5.63 -15.55 1.27
CA TYR A 3 -6.29 -14.86 2.36
C TYR A 3 -7.81 -15.01 2.18
N THR A 4 -8.56 -15.14 3.26
CA THR A 4 -10.02 -15.10 3.19
C THR A 4 -10.49 -13.70 2.78
N LEU A 5 -11.66 -13.58 2.16
CA LEU A 5 -12.21 -12.30 1.69
C LEU A 5 -12.19 -11.20 2.77
N ASN A 6 -12.48 -11.55 4.03
CA ASN A 6 -12.42 -10.63 5.17
C ASN A 6 -10.99 -10.18 5.49
N GLN A 7 -10.02 -11.08 5.40
CA GLN A 7 -8.60 -10.75 5.58
C GLN A 7 -8.10 -9.86 4.44
N GLU A 8 -8.52 -10.10 3.20
CA GLU A 8 -8.21 -9.23 2.07
C GLU A 8 -8.78 -7.82 2.25
N LEU A 9 -10.01 -7.70 2.78
CA LEU A 9 -10.65 -6.42 3.07
C LEU A 9 -9.92 -5.65 4.17
N LEU A 10 -9.50 -6.34 5.23
CA LEU A 10 -8.65 -5.80 6.30
C LEU A 10 -7.29 -5.33 5.77
N ILE A 11 -6.61 -6.16 4.97
CA ILE A 11 -5.35 -5.81 4.32
C ILE A 11 -5.54 -4.57 3.44
N ARG A 12 -6.63 -4.50 2.67
CA ARG A 12 -6.95 -3.33 1.83
C ARG A 12 -7.09 -2.04 2.64
N ASN A 13 -7.79 -2.10 3.78
CA ASN A 13 -7.98 -0.93 4.64
C ASN A 13 -6.66 -0.48 5.26
N LEU A 14 -5.89 -1.41 5.83
CA LEU A 14 -4.57 -1.14 6.40
C LEU A 14 -3.61 -0.55 5.37
N VAL A 15 -3.59 -1.10 4.16
CA VAL A 15 -2.72 -0.60 3.09
C VAL A 15 -3.15 0.79 2.63
N LYS A 16 -4.45 1.08 2.55
CA LYS A 16 -4.94 2.42 2.22
C LYS A 16 -4.54 3.46 3.27
N GLU A 17 -4.63 3.12 4.55
CA GLU A 17 -4.17 3.99 5.63
C GLU A 17 -2.66 4.25 5.52
N LYS A 18 -1.86 3.20 5.31
CA LYS A 18 -0.40 3.34 5.15
C LYS A 18 -0.01 4.17 3.92
N VAL A 19 -0.69 3.99 2.79
CA VAL A 19 -0.47 4.81 1.59
C VAL A 19 -0.79 6.29 1.87
N ARG A 20 -1.87 6.57 2.61
CA ARG A 20 -2.24 7.94 2.99
C ARG A 20 -1.21 8.57 3.93
N ASP A 21 -0.73 7.83 4.92
CA ASP A 21 0.33 8.25 5.84
C ASP A 21 1.63 8.58 5.10
N ILE A 22 2.04 7.69 4.17
CA ILE A 22 3.22 7.91 3.34
C ILE A 22 3.04 9.13 2.45
N HIS A 23 1.87 9.33 1.85
CA HIS A 23 1.59 10.54 1.06
C HIS A 23 1.66 11.82 1.91
N GLN A 24 1.11 11.80 3.13
CA GLN A 24 1.26 12.92 4.07
C GLN A 24 2.72 13.16 4.44
N LEU A 25 3.48 12.11 4.77
CA LEU A 25 4.92 12.21 5.04
C LEU A 25 5.69 12.82 3.88
N LEU A 26 5.40 12.38 2.65
CA LEU A 26 6.07 12.86 1.43
C LEU A 26 5.66 14.29 1.03
N HIS A 27 4.48 14.76 1.43
CA HIS A 27 3.96 16.07 1.05
C HIS A 27 4.22 17.15 2.13
N ASP A 28 3.97 16.81 3.40
CA ASP A 28 4.09 17.74 4.54
C ASP A 28 5.51 17.79 5.12
N LYS A 29 6.20 16.65 5.17
CA LYS A 29 7.52 16.54 5.82
C LYS A 29 8.69 16.40 4.85
N LYS A 30 8.47 16.72 3.57
CA LYS A 30 9.49 16.56 2.52
C LYS A 30 10.80 17.30 2.82
N SER A 31 10.74 18.46 3.50
CA SER A 31 11.95 19.22 3.88
C SER A 31 12.65 18.69 5.12
N VAL A 32 12.02 17.78 5.88
CA VAL A 32 12.53 17.21 7.14
C VAL A 32 13.09 15.80 6.92
N LEU A 33 12.63 15.10 5.88
CA LEU A 33 13.08 13.76 5.54
C LEU A 33 14.36 13.80 4.71
N SER A 34 15.33 12.97 5.08
CA SER A 34 16.54 12.76 4.28
C SER A 34 16.21 12.01 2.98
N ASP A 35 17.00 12.20 1.92
CA ASP A 35 16.83 11.52 0.62
C ASP A 35 16.67 10.00 0.76
N ARG A 36 17.41 9.38 1.69
CA ARG A 36 17.29 7.94 1.97
C ARG A 36 15.92 7.56 2.54
N GLN A 37 15.33 8.41 3.39
CA GLN A 37 14.00 8.18 3.96
C GLN A 37 12.92 8.38 2.90
N LEU A 38 13.08 9.35 2.00
CA LEU A 38 12.20 9.56 0.86
C LEU A 38 12.24 8.36 -0.11
N GLU A 39 13.42 7.80 -0.37
CA GLU A 39 13.57 6.62 -1.21
C GLU A 39 12.89 5.39 -0.60
N ILE A 40 13.09 5.14 0.71
CA ILE A 40 12.42 4.05 1.44
C ILE A 40 10.90 4.21 1.36
N ALA A 41 10.38 5.41 1.66
CA ALA A 41 8.94 5.68 1.64
C ALA A 41 8.34 5.48 0.23
N ARG A 42 9.06 5.88 -0.83
CA ARG A 42 8.64 5.62 -2.23
C ARG A 42 8.64 4.13 -2.57
N ARG A 43 9.64 3.38 -2.08
CA ARG A 43 9.72 1.94 -2.30
C ARG A 43 8.60 1.19 -1.60
N GLU A 44 8.31 1.55 -0.35
CA GLU A 44 7.17 0.99 0.40
C GLU A 44 5.83 1.32 -0.29
N LEU A 45 5.66 2.55 -0.78
CA LEU A 45 4.46 2.94 -1.53
C LEU A 45 4.24 2.05 -2.76
N ASN A 46 5.29 1.79 -3.54
CA ASN A 46 5.19 0.92 -4.72
C ASN A 46 4.83 -0.53 -4.34
N GLN A 47 5.42 -1.07 -3.26
CA GLN A 47 5.10 -2.42 -2.77
C GLN A 47 3.63 -2.52 -2.34
N TYR A 48 3.13 -1.50 -1.65
CA TYR A 48 1.73 -1.45 -1.24
C TYR A 48 0.76 -1.34 -2.43
N GLN A 49 1.11 -0.57 -3.45
CA GLN A 49 0.33 -0.48 -4.69
C GLN A 49 0.29 -1.81 -5.44
N GLU A 50 1.42 -2.51 -5.52
CA GLU A 50 1.50 -3.84 -6.14
C GLU A 50 0.65 -4.86 -5.38
N LEU A 51 0.67 -4.84 -4.04
CA LEU A 51 -0.15 -5.71 -3.21
C LEU A 51 -1.65 -5.47 -3.45
N LEU A 52 -2.08 -4.21 -3.54
CA LEU A 52 -3.47 -3.86 -3.85
C LEU A 52 -3.88 -4.31 -5.25
N TYR A 53 -2.98 -4.23 -6.22
CA TYR A 53 -3.21 -4.68 -7.58
C TYR A 53 -3.38 -6.20 -7.64
N GLN A 54 -2.48 -6.95 -7.00
CA GLN A 54 -2.59 -8.40 -6.88
C GLN A 54 -3.89 -8.82 -6.18
N ASN A 55 -4.26 -8.14 -5.10
CA ASN A 55 -5.51 -8.39 -4.40
C ASN A 55 -6.74 -8.18 -5.30
N ARG A 56 -6.75 -7.12 -6.12
CA ARG A 56 -7.81 -6.87 -7.11
C ARG A 56 -7.87 -7.97 -8.17
N LEU A 57 -6.73 -8.44 -8.66
CA LEU A 57 -6.67 -9.52 -9.65
C LEU A 57 -7.18 -10.84 -9.08
N ASN A 58 -6.81 -11.18 -7.85
CA ASN A 58 -7.30 -12.38 -7.18
C ASN A 58 -8.82 -12.35 -7.02
N GLN A 59 -9.39 -11.22 -6.58
CA GLN A 59 -10.85 -11.06 -6.51
C GLN A 59 -11.53 -11.22 -7.88
N GLN A 60 -10.92 -10.72 -8.96
CA GLN A 60 -11.48 -10.88 -10.31
C GLN A 60 -11.41 -12.33 -10.82
N MET A 61 -10.39 -13.09 -10.41
CA MET A 61 -10.28 -14.51 -10.76
C MET A 61 -11.22 -15.38 -9.93
N GLU A 62 -11.42 -15.11 -8.64
CA GLU A 62 -12.39 -15.85 -7.81
C GLU A 62 -13.85 -15.57 -8.19
N MET A 63 -14.14 -14.42 -8.81
CA MET A 63 -15.48 -14.09 -9.33
C MET A 63 -15.77 -14.68 -10.72
N ARG A 64 -14.82 -15.38 -11.36
CA ARG A 64 -14.97 -16.05 -12.65
C ARG A 64 -15.21 -17.54 -12.49
#